data_AF-A0A7H4LG69-F1
#
_entry.id   AF-A0A7H4LG69-F1
#
_cell.length_a   1.000
_cell.length_b   1.000
_cell.length_c   1.000
_cell.angle_alpha   90.00
_cell.angle_beta   90.00
_cell.angle_gamma   90.00
#
_symmetry.space_group_name_H-M   'P 1'
#
loop_
_entity.id
_entity.type
_entity.pdbx_description
1 polymer ?
#
loop_
_entity_poly.entity_id
_entity_poly.type
_entity_poly.pdbx_seq_one_letter_code
_entity_poly.pdbx_strand_id
1 'polypeptide(L)'
;MSSSDDESLPGECDWCHGGRGLCDRPHLDDDRRFNIKLEETFEVETFIPCHARRYVFERMDFKDHENFETKKIHLRTHHDVDFEVNLYNAESVTHFGCKNWEAFCKMYGFDEDMLVTMDLGDAGIDQDNMDIWVLVDTPPVLPLSYFDCSKNVRKMVDKTHYTDGSELTYQEKNHLVGFCTDLENYNIYNQTPQHYGQYVPLVHVLNYGNYHGDTLRIPEDCVPHLMYQNGNLHVLNLYPGHPTNLNCPYRISRRSGDMLIREWKKCMDSRKEVLGSKRKRRARIGDRMISILHNGESGSILFYAILL
;
A
#
# COMPACT_ATOMS: atom_id res chain seq x y z
N MET A 1 -1.22 59.00 23.75
CA MET A 1 -0.72 58.58 22.42
C MET A 1 -1.02 57.12 22.30
N SER A 2 -2.15 56.81 21.66
CA SER A 2 -2.54 55.44 21.33
C SER A 2 -2.25 55.29 19.85
N SER A 3 -1.19 54.55 19.52
CA SER A 3 -0.92 54.11 18.15
C SER A 3 -1.29 52.63 18.10
N SER A 4 -2.55 52.36 17.72
CA SER A 4 -2.98 51.05 17.25
C SER A 4 -2.98 51.12 15.72
N ASP A 5 -1.87 50.74 15.12
CA ASP A 5 -1.76 50.55 13.68
C ASP A 5 -1.02 49.22 13.45
N ASP A 6 -1.67 48.10 13.76
CA ASP A 6 -1.39 46.83 13.06
C ASP A 6 -2.25 46.87 11.79
N GLU A 7 -1.84 47.69 10.82
CA GLU A 7 -2.33 47.55 9.45
C GLU A 7 -1.66 46.32 8.86
N SER A 8 -2.43 45.24 8.73
CA SER A 8 -2.13 44.08 7.89
C SER A 8 -1.56 44.57 6.56
N LEU A 9 -0.35 44.13 6.20
CA LEU A 9 0.34 44.59 4.99
C LEU A 9 -0.59 44.39 3.78
N PRO A 10 -0.94 45.46 3.03
CA PRO A 10 -1.87 45.36 1.93
C PRO A 10 -1.26 44.49 0.82
N GLY A 11 -1.72 43.23 0.73
CA GLY A 11 -1.27 42.26 -0.27
C GLY A 11 -1.08 40.83 0.22
N GLU A 12 -1.17 40.58 1.52
CA GLU A 12 -1.06 39.22 2.10
C GLU A 12 -2.46 38.60 2.33
N CYS A 13 -2.60 37.30 2.05
CA CYS A 13 -3.84 36.57 2.30
C CYS A 13 -3.97 36.25 3.80
N ASP A 14 -5.04 36.70 4.46
CA ASP A 14 -5.27 36.52 5.91
C ASP A 14 -5.16 35.06 6.39
N TRP A 15 -5.41 34.10 5.48
CA TRP A 15 -5.37 32.67 5.79
C TRP A 15 -4.03 31.98 5.51
N CYS A 16 -3.05 32.62 4.89
CA CYS A 16 -1.73 31.98 4.70
C CYS A 16 -0.56 32.95 4.80
N HIS A 17 -0.83 34.23 5.03
CA HIS A 17 0.12 35.34 5.06
C HIS A 17 0.98 35.44 3.79
N GLY A 18 0.49 34.90 2.67
CA GLY A 18 1.19 34.87 1.38
C GLY A 18 0.91 36.12 0.53
N GLY A 19 1.97 36.73 -0.01
CA GLY A 19 1.95 38.04 -0.71
C GLY A 19 1.67 38.06 -2.22
N ARG A 20 0.81 37.18 -2.78
CA ARG A 20 0.39 37.28 -4.20
C ARG A 20 -1.13 37.11 -4.35
N GLY A 21 -1.83 38.14 -4.84
CA GLY A 21 -3.21 38.09 -5.37
C GLY A 21 -4.21 37.25 -4.56
N LEU A 22 -4.58 37.74 -3.36
CA LEU A 22 -5.65 37.28 -2.45
C LEU A 22 -6.13 35.80 -2.56
N CYS A 23 -5.24 34.80 -2.58
CA CYS A 23 -5.70 33.40 -2.66
C CYS A 23 -6.71 33.15 -3.84
N ASP A 24 -6.66 33.96 -4.91
CA ASP A 24 -7.80 34.36 -5.76
C ASP A 24 -8.49 33.23 -6.57
N ARG A 25 -9.47 32.61 -5.88
CA ARG A 25 -10.79 32.05 -6.25
C ARG A 25 -10.91 31.13 -7.48
N PRO A 26 -11.27 29.85 -7.24
CA PRO A 26 -12.68 29.51 -7.32
C PRO A 26 -13.28 29.36 -5.91
N HIS A 27 -14.56 29.70 -5.81
CA HIS A 27 -15.40 29.19 -4.72
C HIS A 27 -15.38 27.67 -4.76
N LEU A 28 -15.80 27.03 -3.68
CA LEU A 28 -16.06 25.60 -3.74
C LEU A 28 -16.95 25.29 -4.95
N ASP A 29 -16.65 24.25 -5.72
CA ASP A 29 -17.54 23.79 -6.77
C ASP A 29 -18.84 23.32 -6.11
N ASP A 30 -19.98 23.78 -6.61
CA ASP A 30 -21.30 23.60 -6.00
C ASP A 30 -21.38 24.01 -4.51
N ASP A 31 -20.60 25.01 -4.10
CA ASP A 31 -20.49 25.50 -2.71
C ASP A 31 -20.06 24.43 -1.69
N ARG A 32 -19.50 23.30 -2.14
CA ARG A 32 -19.09 22.20 -1.24
C ARG A 32 -17.82 21.44 -1.61
N ARG A 33 -17.32 21.56 -2.84
CA ARG A 33 -16.18 20.77 -3.32
C ARG A 33 -14.94 21.60 -3.60
N PHE A 34 -13.77 21.01 -3.39
CA PHE A 34 -12.49 21.60 -3.78
C PHE A 34 -11.54 20.54 -4.27
N ASN A 35 -10.56 20.95 -5.09
CA ASN A 35 -9.57 20.05 -5.65
C ASN A 35 -8.23 20.24 -4.97
N ILE A 36 -7.58 19.14 -4.61
CA ILE A 36 -6.20 19.11 -4.12
C ILE A 36 -5.33 18.53 -5.23
N LYS A 37 -4.28 19.27 -5.61
CA LYS A 37 -3.21 18.73 -6.43
C LYS A 37 -2.23 17.98 -5.53
N LEU A 38 -1.95 16.72 -5.83
CA LEU A 38 -1.04 15.90 -5.06
C LEU A 38 0.40 16.29 -5.38
N GLU A 39 1.11 16.83 -4.38
CA GLU A 39 2.53 17.18 -4.45
C GLU A 39 3.41 15.98 -4.06
N GLU A 40 4.72 15.97 -4.35
CA GLU A 40 5.66 14.85 -4.11
C GLU A 40 5.49 14.13 -2.74
N THR A 41 5.16 14.86 -1.67
CA THR A 41 5.02 14.31 -0.30
C THR A 41 3.57 14.02 0.13
N PHE A 42 2.61 13.98 -0.80
CA PHE A 42 1.18 13.89 -0.49
C PHE A 42 0.81 12.70 0.40
N GLU A 43 1.48 11.55 0.25
CA GLU A 43 1.24 10.37 1.07
C GLU A 43 1.54 10.59 2.57
N VAL A 44 2.43 11.54 2.87
CA VAL A 44 2.86 11.90 4.23
C VAL A 44 2.07 13.09 4.73
N GLU A 45 1.98 14.14 3.92
CA GLU A 45 1.28 15.39 4.24
C GLU A 45 0.57 15.90 2.98
N THR A 46 -0.76 15.88 3.01
CA THR A 46 -1.63 16.47 2.00
C THR A 46 -2.15 17.81 2.50
N PHE A 47 -1.73 18.88 1.83
CA PHE A 47 -2.07 20.25 2.20
C PHE A 47 -3.44 20.65 1.66
N ILE A 48 -4.26 21.25 2.53
CA ILE A 48 -5.51 21.86 2.13
C ILE A 48 -5.19 23.17 1.40
N PRO A 49 -5.69 23.38 0.17
CA PRO A 49 -5.51 24.62 -0.55
C PRO A 49 -6.05 25.81 0.25
N CYS A 50 -5.35 26.94 0.22
CA CYS A 50 -5.72 28.09 1.04
C CYS A 50 -7.15 28.60 0.78
N HIS A 51 -7.63 28.54 -0.47
CA HIS A 51 -9.00 28.94 -0.83
C HIS A 51 -10.08 28.03 -0.22
N ALA A 52 -9.75 26.76 0.08
CA ALA A 52 -10.65 25.79 0.71
C ALA A 52 -10.53 25.78 2.25
N ARG A 53 -9.43 26.31 2.80
CA ARG A 53 -9.09 26.25 4.22
C ARG A 53 -10.20 26.77 5.12
N ARG A 54 -10.77 27.94 4.81
CA ARG A 54 -11.89 28.53 5.56
C ARG A 54 -13.10 27.59 5.66
N TYR A 55 -13.46 26.92 4.57
CA TYR A 55 -14.63 26.05 4.51
C TYR A 55 -14.42 24.75 5.30
N VAL A 56 -13.21 24.18 5.21
CA VAL A 56 -12.81 23.04 6.06
C VAL A 56 -12.85 23.44 7.52
N PHE A 57 -12.40 24.66 7.84
CA PHE A 57 -12.41 25.23 9.18
C PHE A 57 -13.82 25.32 9.78
N GLU A 58 -14.74 25.97 9.05
CA GLU A 58 -16.13 26.15 9.46
C GLU A 58 -16.82 24.79 9.60
N ARG A 59 -16.63 23.87 8.64
CA ARG A 59 -17.27 22.54 8.65
C ARG A 59 -16.77 21.64 9.77
N MET A 60 -15.48 21.71 10.09
CA MET A 60 -14.83 20.88 11.12
C MET A 60 -14.82 21.57 12.49
N ASP A 61 -15.49 22.72 12.65
CA ASP A 61 -15.67 23.47 13.90
C ASP A 61 -14.35 23.90 14.58
N PHE A 62 -13.33 24.27 13.81
CA PHE A 62 -12.09 24.81 14.38
C PHE A 62 -12.34 26.18 15.02
N LYS A 63 -11.73 26.44 16.18
CA LYS A 63 -12.02 27.67 16.95
C LYS A 63 -11.29 28.88 16.42
N ASP A 64 -10.05 28.68 15.98
CA ASP A 64 -9.14 29.74 15.56
C ASP A 64 -8.11 29.17 14.58
N HIS A 65 -8.00 29.83 13.43
CA HIS A 65 -7.07 29.45 12.36
C HIS A 65 -5.60 29.72 12.68
N GLU A 66 -5.30 30.62 13.63
CA GLU A 66 -3.92 30.94 14.01
C GLU A 66 -3.34 29.92 15.00
N ASN A 67 -4.20 29.21 15.73
CA ASN A 67 -3.79 28.29 16.77
C ASN A 67 -3.41 26.91 16.22
N PHE A 68 -2.42 26.30 16.88
CA PHE A 68 -2.13 24.88 16.68
C PHE A 68 -3.28 24.03 17.25
N GLU A 69 -4.01 23.36 16.37
CA GLU A 69 -5.10 22.45 16.74
C GLU A 69 -5.02 21.19 15.89
N THR A 70 -5.36 20.04 16.46
CA THR A 70 -5.47 18.77 15.74
C THR A 70 -6.84 18.19 15.99
N LYS A 71 -7.56 17.87 14.91
CA LYS A 71 -8.84 17.17 14.98
C LYS A 71 -8.78 15.84 14.25
N LYS A 72 -9.51 14.85 14.77
CA LYS A 72 -9.76 13.58 14.08
C LYS A 72 -10.99 13.75 13.20
N ILE A 73 -10.84 13.48 11.92
CA ILE A 73 -11.92 13.54 10.94
C ILE A 73 -11.99 12.21 10.19
N HIS A 74 -13.13 11.92 9.58
CA HIS A 74 -13.28 10.73 8.75
C HIS A 74 -13.31 11.13 7.27
N LEU A 75 -12.51 10.44 6.47
CA LEU A 75 -12.57 10.51 5.02
C LEU A 75 -13.36 9.30 4.50
N ARG A 76 -14.21 9.52 3.50
CA ARG A 76 -15.06 8.48 2.91
C ARG A 76 -15.03 8.50 1.40
N THR A 77 -15.27 7.36 0.76
CA THR A 77 -15.47 7.26 -0.68
C THR A 77 -16.80 6.61 -1.00
N HIS A 78 -17.26 6.78 -2.24
CA HIS A 78 -18.44 6.07 -2.75
C HIS A 78 -18.19 4.58 -3.00
N HIS A 79 -16.96 4.09 -2.81
CA HIS A 79 -16.58 2.68 -2.89
C HIS A 79 -16.57 2.00 -1.51
N ASP A 80 -17.30 2.54 -0.53
CA ASP A 80 -17.43 2.02 0.84
C ASP A 80 -16.09 1.91 1.59
N VAL A 81 -15.14 2.81 1.28
CA VAL A 81 -13.90 2.97 2.05
C VAL A 81 -14.07 4.16 2.99
N ASP A 82 -13.95 3.93 4.29
CA ASP A 82 -13.96 4.96 5.32
C ASP A 82 -12.75 4.83 6.27
N PHE A 83 -12.13 5.96 6.63
CA PHE A 83 -10.98 5.94 7.52
C PHE A 83 -10.76 7.27 8.23
N GLU A 84 -10.21 7.18 9.44
CA GLU A 84 -9.84 8.34 10.25
C GLU A 84 -8.49 8.92 9.79
N VAL A 85 -8.42 10.25 9.72
CA VAL A 85 -7.17 11.02 9.60
C VAL A 85 -7.11 12.09 10.68
N ASN A 86 -5.89 12.49 11.04
CA ASN A 86 -5.69 13.70 11.81
C ASN A 86 -5.58 14.88 10.84
N LEU A 87 -6.45 15.87 11.01
CA LEU A 87 -6.38 17.16 10.35
C LEU A 87 -5.64 18.13 11.29
N TYR A 88 -4.44 18.53 10.86
CA TYR A 88 -3.56 19.42 11.58
C TYR A 88 -3.74 20.84 11.09
N ASN A 89 -3.86 21.77 12.03
CA ASN A 89 -3.83 23.19 11.76
C ASN A 89 -2.65 23.87 12.43
N ALA A 90 -2.07 24.84 11.73
CA ALA A 90 -1.19 25.86 12.26
C ALA A 90 -1.47 27.19 11.54
N GLU A 91 -0.85 28.28 12.01
CA GLU A 91 -1.11 29.66 11.58
C GLU A 91 -1.36 29.84 10.07
N SER A 92 -0.47 29.37 9.21
CA SER A 92 -0.55 29.54 7.76
C SER A 92 -0.93 28.28 6.97
N VAL A 93 -1.18 27.15 7.64
CA VAL A 93 -1.27 25.86 6.97
C VAL A 93 -2.24 24.90 7.64
N THR A 94 -2.98 24.16 6.81
CA THR A 94 -3.79 23.02 7.23
C THR A 94 -3.45 21.83 6.36
N HIS A 95 -3.22 20.67 6.96
CA HIS A 95 -2.89 19.45 6.24
C HIS A 95 -3.37 18.22 6.98
N PHE A 96 -3.47 17.11 6.27
CA PHE A 96 -3.70 15.81 6.88
C PHE A 96 -2.79 14.77 6.25
N GLY A 97 -2.58 13.68 6.96
CA GLY A 97 -1.77 12.57 6.48
C GLY A 97 -1.64 11.52 7.56
N CYS A 98 -1.61 10.25 7.17
CA CYS A 98 -1.40 9.13 8.07
C CYS A 98 -1.14 7.85 7.25
N LYS A 99 -0.87 6.75 7.95
CA LYS A 99 -0.70 5.44 7.31
C LYS A 99 -1.96 4.89 6.64
N ASN A 100 -3.15 5.39 6.99
CA ASN A 100 -4.38 5.05 6.28
C ASN A 100 -4.50 5.86 4.99
N TRP A 101 -4.16 7.15 5.02
CA TRP A 101 -4.06 7.98 3.82
C TRP A 101 -3.03 7.43 2.82
N GLU A 102 -1.83 7.06 3.27
CA GLU A 102 -0.81 6.42 2.42
C GLU A 102 -1.35 5.15 1.74
N ALA A 103 -2.03 4.28 2.51
CA ALA A 103 -2.62 3.07 1.94
C ALA A 103 -3.79 3.35 1.01
N PHE A 104 -4.58 4.37 1.29
CA PHE A 104 -5.65 4.83 0.42
C PHE A 104 -5.10 5.28 -0.93
N CYS A 105 -4.07 6.13 -0.92
CA CYS A 105 -3.38 6.61 -2.10
C CYS A 105 -2.86 5.45 -2.97
N LYS A 106 -2.15 4.50 -2.35
CA LYS A 106 -1.68 3.29 -3.03
C LYS A 106 -2.81 2.42 -3.56
N MET A 107 -3.91 2.31 -2.82
CA MET A 107 -5.06 1.51 -3.21
C MET A 107 -5.73 2.05 -4.47
N TYR A 108 -5.76 3.37 -4.66
CA TYR A 108 -6.29 4.00 -5.86
C TYR A 108 -5.24 4.28 -6.93
N GLY A 109 -3.95 4.08 -6.63
CA GLY A 109 -2.85 4.33 -7.56
C GLY A 109 -2.70 5.81 -7.86
N PHE A 110 -2.80 6.64 -6.82
CA PHE A 110 -2.55 8.07 -6.95
C PHE A 110 -1.05 8.33 -7.16
N ASP A 111 -0.76 9.28 -8.03
CA ASP A 111 0.59 9.76 -8.31
C ASP A 111 0.66 11.29 -8.10
N GLU A 112 1.88 11.81 -8.01
CA GLU A 112 2.15 13.25 -8.06
C GLU A 112 1.47 13.89 -9.28
N ASP A 113 1.06 15.15 -9.13
CA ASP A 113 0.30 15.95 -10.09
C ASP A 113 -1.16 15.54 -10.33
N MET A 114 -1.64 14.42 -9.78
CA MET A 114 -3.06 14.09 -9.84
C MET A 114 -3.92 15.09 -9.05
N LEU A 115 -5.16 15.27 -9.49
CA LEU A 115 -6.16 16.08 -8.80
C LEU A 115 -7.14 15.17 -8.06
N VAL A 116 -7.32 15.41 -6.77
CA VAL A 116 -8.29 14.70 -5.92
C VAL A 116 -9.36 15.70 -5.48
N THR A 117 -10.62 15.40 -5.78
CA THR A 117 -11.75 16.23 -5.36
C THR A 117 -12.23 15.81 -3.98
N MET A 118 -12.33 16.79 -3.09
CA MET A 118 -12.88 16.67 -1.74
C MET A 118 -14.26 17.33 -1.70
N ASP A 119 -15.25 16.69 -1.09
CA ASP A 119 -16.63 17.17 -0.97
C ASP A 119 -17.01 17.22 0.52
N LEU A 120 -17.29 18.44 1.01
CA LEU A 120 -17.61 18.73 2.41
C LEU A 120 -19.05 18.38 2.79
N GLY A 121 -19.85 17.90 1.84
CA GLY A 121 -21.28 17.66 2.00
C GLY A 121 -22.10 18.93 1.83
N ASP A 122 -23.43 18.77 1.85
CA ASP A 122 -24.36 19.88 1.72
C ASP A 122 -24.49 20.62 3.07
N ALA A 123 -24.13 21.91 3.08
CA ALA A 123 -24.20 22.76 4.27
C ALA A 123 -25.65 23.01 4.75
N GLY A 124 -26.66 22.79 3.90
CA GLY A 124 -28.08 22.95 4.22
C GLY A 124 -28.72 21.74 4.90
N ILE A 125 -27.97 20.64 5.06
CA ILE A 125 -28.42 19.44 5.74
C ILE A 125 -27.64 19.33 7.06
N ASP A 126 -28.35 19.34 8.18
CA ASP A 126 -27.77 19.00 9.49
C ASP A 126 -27.25 17.56 9.42
N GLN A 127 -25.98 17.40 9.07
CA GLN A 127 -25.26 16.16 9.12
C GLN A 127 -24.53 16.12 10.45
N ASP A 128 -24.97 15.24 11.36
CA ASP A 128 -24.27 14.93 12.61
C ASP A 128 -22.84 14.40 12.37
N ASN A 129 -22.51 14.02 11.12
CA ASN A 129 -21.20 13.56 10.73
C ASN A 129 -20.38 14.67 10.04
N MET A 130 -19.20 14.94 10.60
CA MET A 130 -18.15 15.81 10.03
C MET A 130 -17.27 15.05 9.02
N ASP A 131 -17.88 14.22 8.16
CA ASP A 131 -17.14 13.42 7.17
C ASP A 131 -16.80 14.28 5.95
N ILE A 132 -15.60 14.06 5.38
CA ILE A 132 -15.24 14.60 4.06
C ILE A 132 -15.25 13.45 3.05
N TRP A 133 -15.94 13.66 1.92
CA TRP A 133 -15.95 12.69 0.85
C TRP A 133 -14.78 12.94 -0.10
N VAL A 134 -13.98 11.89 -0.34
CA VAL A 134 -12.97 11.86 -1.39
C VAL A 134 -13.64 11.28 -2.64
N LEU A 135 -13.85 12.12 -3.64
CA LEU A 135 -14.49 11.73 -4.89
C LEU A 135 -13.42 11.13 -5.81
N VAL A 136 -13.51 9.82 -6.04
CA VAL A 136 -12.57 9.07 -6.86
C VAL A 136 -13.31 8.29 -7.92
N ASP A 137 -13.37 8.81 -9.15
CA ASP A 137 -14.15 8.21 -10.24
C ASP A 137 -13.59 6.87 -10.75
N THR A 138 -12.33 6.58 -10.44
CA THR A 138 -11.66 5.34 -10.83
C THR A 138 -11.86 4.25 -9.78
N PRO A 139 -12.08 3.00 -10.21
CA PRO A 139 -12.10 1.88 -9.28
C PRO A 139 -10.70 1.67 -8.66
N PRO A 140 -10.62 1.17 -7.42
CA PRO A 140 -9.34 0.96 -6.76
C PRO A 140 -8.49 -0.09 -7.52
N VAL A 141 -7.18 0.16 -7.63
CA VAL A 141 -6.22 -0.74 -8.28
C VAL A 141 -5.74 -1.86 -7.37
N LEU A 142 -5.86 -1.70 -6.05
CA LEU A 142 -5.68 -2.75 -5.05
C LEU A 142 -7.04 -3.08 -4.40
N PRO A 143 -7.22 -4.32 -3.91
CA PRO A 143 -8.47 -4.71 -3.29
C PRO A 143 -8.66 -4.09 -1.91
N LEU A 144 -9.90 -4.01 -1.44
CA LEU A 144 -10.23 -3.55 -0.08
C LEU A 144 -9.46 -4.32 1.01
N SER A 145 -9.21 -5.62 0.79
CA SER A 145 -8.39 -6.45 1.69
C SER A 145 -6.97 -5.90 1.91
N TYR A 146 -6.40 -5.16 0.95
CA TYR A 146 -5.11 -4.48 1.12
C TYR A 146 -5.21 -3.35 2.15
N PHE A 147 -6.33 -2.61 2.14
CA PHE A 147 -6.55 -1.51 3.07
C PHE A 147 -6.71 -2.02 4.51
N ASP A 148 -7.49 -3.08 4.67
CA ASP A 148 -7.84 -3.65 5.97
C ASP A 148 -6.73 -4.50 6.61
N CYS A 149 -5.74 -4.92 5.83
CA CYS A 149 -4.67 -5.78 6.33
C CYS A 149 -3.63 -5.03 7.18
N SER A 150 -2.79 -5.82 7.86
CA SER A 150 -1.75 -5.28 8.74
C SER A 150 -0.70 -4.47 7.96
N LYS A 151 0.02 -3.60 8.69
CA LYS A 151 1.12 -2.83 8.11
C LYS A 151 2.23 -3.71 7.51
N ASN A 152 2.46 -4.90 8.07
CA ASN A 152 3.47 -5.81 7.55
C ASN A 152 3.00 -6.47 6.25
N VAL A 153 1.72 -6.84 6.17
CA VAL A 153 1.12 -7.39 4.94
C VAL A 153 1.18 -6.35 3.83
N ARG A 154 0.78 -5.10 4.10
CA ARG A 154 0.93 -3.99 3.13
C ARG A 154 2.36 -3.84 2.65
N LYS A 155 3.34 -3.84 3.55
CA LYS A 155 4.77 -3.78 3.18
C LYS A 155 5.22 -4.94 2.28
N MET A 156 4.71 -6.14 2.49
CA MET A 156 4.99 -7.28 1.60
C MET A 156 4.37 -7.04 0.22
N VAL A 157 3.10 -6.65 0.17
CA VAL A 157 2.39 -6.38 -1.09
C VAL A 157 3.06 -5.26 -1.88
N ASP A 158 3.37 -4.14 -1.24
CA ASP A 158 4.02 -2.97 -1.85
C ASP A 158 5.40 -3.30 -2.45
N LYS A 159 6.14 -4.23 -1.82
CA LYS A 159 7.48 -4.65 -2.24
C LYS A 159 7.47 -5.89 -3.14
N THR A 160 6.32 -6.28 -3.65
CA THR A 160 6.23 -7.47 -4.51
C THR A 160 6.87 -7.19 -5.86
N HIS A 161 7.85 -8.03 -6.21
CA HIS A 161 8.46 -8.02 -7.53
C HIS A 161 7.57 -8.77 -8.53
N TYR A 162 7.57 -8.32 -9.78
CA TYR A 162 6.85 -8.95 -10.88
C TYR A 162 7.83 -9.23 -12.01
N THR A 163 7.77 -10.41 -12.60
CA THR A 163 8.44 -10.69 -13.88
C THR A 163 7.55 -10.30 -15.05
N ASP A 164 8.12 -10.11 -16.23
CA ASP A 164 7.36 -9.83 -17.45
C ASP A 164 6.19 -10.81 -17.65
N GLY A 165 4.98 -10.26 -17.85
CA GLY A 165 3.76 -11.03 -18.07
C GLY A 165 3.15 -11.66 -16.82
N SER A 166 3.63 -11.30 -15.63
CA SER A 166 3.09 -11.78 -14.35
C SER A 166 2.20 -10.75 -13.65
N GLU A 167 1.72 -9.74 -14.36
CA GLU A 167 0.80 -8.74 -13.82
C GLU A 167 -0.46 -9.43 -13.29
N LEU A 168 -0.91 -9.01 -12.10
CA LEU A 168 -2.06 -9.60 -11.44
C LEU A 168 -3.33 -8.83 -11.79
N THR A 169 -4.39 -9.59 -12.05
CA THR A 169 -5.75 -9.03 -12.08
C THR A 169 -6.16 -8.57 -10.68
N TYR A 170 -7.21 -7.75 -10.58
CA TYR A 170 -7.76 -7.31 -9.29
C TYR A 170 -8.11 -8.49 -8.36
N GLN A 171 -8.70 -9.55 -8.91
CA GLN A 171 -9.03 -10.76 -8.15
C GLN A 171 -7.78 -11.49 -7.63
N GLU A 172 -6.70 -11.51 -8.40
CA GLU A 172 -5.47 -12.16 -7.97
C GLU A 172 -4.66 -11.33 -6.97
N LYS A 173 -4.74 -10.00 -7.06
CA LYS A 173 -4.22 -9.13 -6.01
C LYS A 173 -4.88 -9.43 -4.66
N ASN A 174 -6.18 -9.74 -4.66
CA ASN A 174 -6.89 -10.24 -3.48
C ASN A 174 -6.27 -11.55 -2.93
N HIS A 175 -5.87 -12.47 -3.82
CA HIS A 175 -5.19 -13.70 -3.43
C HIS A 175 -3.76 -13.46 -2.93
N LEU A 176 -3.03 -12.50 -3.49
CA LEU A 176 -1.72 -12.07 -2.98
C LEU A 176 -1.83 -11.53 -1.56
N VAL A 177 -2.75 -10.60 -1.30
CA VAL A 177 -2.99 -10.04 0.04
C VAL A 177 -3.37 -11.14 1.03
N GLY A 178 -4.27 -12.06 0.62
CA GLY A 178 -4.64 -13.22 1.44
C GLY A 178 -3.45 -14.13 1.77
N PHE A 179 -2.60 -14.43 0.78
CA PHE A 179 -1.41 -15.25 0.98
C PHE A 179 -0.40 -14.61 1.94
N CYS A 180 -0.18 -13.30 1.81
CA CYS A 180 0.67 -12.53 2.72
C CYS A 180 0.11 -12.49 4.15
N THR A 181 -1.21 -12.36 4.30
CA THR A 181 -1.90 -12.43 5.60
C THR A 181 -1.71 -13.81 6.25
N ASP A 182 -1.85 -14.89 5.49
CA ASP A 182 -1.68 -16.25 6.01
C ASP A 182 -0.23 -16.55 6.41
N LEU A 183 0.74 -15.97 5.70
CA LEU A 183 2.14 -16.03 6.10
C LEU A 183 2.37 -15.31 7.43
N GLU A 184 1.78 -14.12 7.63
CA GLU A 184 1.86 -13.41 8.92
C GLU A 184 1.23 -14.24 10.05
N ASN A 185 0.03 -14.80 9.82
CA ASN A 185 -0.65 -15.67 10.79
C ASN A 185 0.15 -16.93 11.11
N TYR A 186 0.77 -17.55 10.11
CA TYR A 186 1.65 -18.71 10.30
C TYR A 186 2.82 -18.37 11.23
N ASN A 187 3.46 -17.21 11.05
CA ASN A 187 4.57 -16.79 11.90
C ASN A 187 4.13 -16.55 13.35
N ILE A 188 2.98 -15.89 13.54
CA ILE A 188 2.38 -15.65 14.86
C ILE A 188 2.11 -16.99 15.55
N TYR A 189 1.45 -17.92 14.85
CA TYR A 189 1.08 -19.22 15.40
C TYR A 189 2.30 -20.05 15.80
N ASN A 190 3.32 -20.11 14.95
CA ASN A 190 4.53 -20.90 15.20
C ASN A 190 5.54 -20.18 16.10
N GLN A 191 5.21 -18.99 16.62
CA GLN A 191 6.09 -18.16 17.45
C GLN A 191 7.48 -18.02 16.84
N THR A 192 7.54 -17.90 15.52
CA THR A 192 8.83 -17.76 14.85
C THR A 192 9.47 -16.46 15.37
N PRO A 193 10.77 -16.46 15.73
CA PRO A 193 11.43 -15.30 16.33
C PRO A 193 11.18 -14.00 15.56
N GLN A 194 11.27 -12.83 16.22
CA GLN A 194 11.20 -11.55 15.50
C GLN A 194 12.36 -11.47 14.50
N HIS A 195 12.07 -11.82 13.25
CA HIS A 195 13.09 -12.00 12.23
C HIS A 195 13.64 -10.66 11.77
N TYR A 196 14.97 -10.52 11.76
CA TYR A 196 15.65 -9.39 11.12
C TYR A 196 15.63 -9.47 9.58
N GLY A 197 15.25 -10.62 9.01
CA GLY A 197 15.25 -10.86 7.57
C GLY A 197 14.05 -10.26 6.84
N GLN A 198 14.28 -9.51 5.76
CA GLN A 198 13.23 -8.99 4.89
C GLN A 198 12.52 -10.15 4.14
N TYR A 199 11.19 -10.13 4.11
CA TYR A 199 10.42 -10.91 3.14
C TYR A 199 10.58 -10.28 1.75
N VAL A 200 10.89 -11.10 0.76
CA VAL A 200 11.06 -10.67 -0.63
C VAL A 200 10.03 -11.42 -1.49
N PRO A 201 8.84 -10.82 -1.70
CA PRO A 201 7.79 -11.42 -2.50
C PRO A 201 8.07 -11.25 -4.00
N LEU A 202 7.81 -12.31 -4.75
CA LEU A 202 7.93 -12.38 -6.20
C LEU A 202 6.69 -13.05 -6.77
N VAL A 203 6.05 -12.40 -7.72
CA VAL A 203 5.04 -12.98 -8.59
C VAL A 203 5.72 -13.26 -9.94
N HIS A 204 5.58 -14.49 -10.44
CA HIS A 204 6.19 -14.88 -11.71
C HIS A 204 5.37 -15.91 -12.46
N VAL A 205 5.53 -15.94 -13.79
CA VAL A 205 4.98 -17.01 -14.63
C VAL A 205 6.03 -18.11 -14.75
N LEU A 206 5.67 -19.35 -14.43
CA LEU A 206 6.54 -20.50 -14.70
C LEU A 206 6.72 -20.68 -16.22
N ASN A 207 7.94 -20.54 -16.70
CA ASN A 207 8.29 -20.69 -18.10
C ASN A 207 9.66 -21.36 -18.26
N TYR A 208 10.07 -21.64 -19.49
CA TYR A 208 11.36 -22.30 -19.74
C TYR A 208 12.59 -21.43 -19.42
N GLY A 209 12.41 -20.13 -19.20
CA GLY A 209 13.46 -19.21 -18.79
C GLY A 209 13.77 -19.24 -17.29
N ASN A 210 12.74 -19.46 -16.44
CA ASN A 210 12.92 -19.55 -14.98
C ASN A 210 12.82 -20.98 -14.44
N TYR A 211 12.26 -21.94 -15.18
CA TYR A 211 12.21 -23.34 -14.78
C TYR A 211 12.68 -24.25 -15.91
N HIS A 212 13.75 -25.00 -15.66
CA HIS A 212 14.28 -25.97 -16.61
C HIS A 212 14.78 -27.24 -15.93
N GLY A 213 14.28 -28.38 -16.40
CA GLY A 213 14.61 -29.71 -15.88
C GLY A 213 14.07 -29.94 -14.47
N ASP A 214 14.85 -29.52 -13.48
CA ASP A 214 14.59 -29.68 -12.04
C ASP A 214 15.08 -28.46 -11.23
N THR A 215 15.27 -27.34 -11.91
CA THR A 215 15.82 -26.12 -11.31
C THR A 215 14.89 -24.95 -11.56
N LEU A 216 14.49 -24.27 -10.47
CA LEU A 216 13.85 -22.96 -10.51
C LEU A 216 14.93 -21.89 -10.34
N ARG A 217 14.82 -20.81 -11.11
CA ARG A 217 15.65 -19.61 -11.01
C ARG A 217 14.85 -18.47 -10.39
N ILE A 218 15.40 -17.86 -9.35
CA ILE A 218 14.91 -16.62 -8.73
C ILE A 218 15.87 -15.49 -9.13
N PRO A 219 15.37 -14.35 -9.66
CA PRO A 219 16.20 -13.20 -10.03
C PRO A 219 17.00 -12.64 -8.84
N GLU A 220 18.15 -12.03 -9.09
CA GLU A 220 19.02 -11.42 -8.07
C GLU A 220 18.26 -10.45 -7.14
N ASP A 221 17.43 -9.56 -7.71
CA ASP A 221 16.65 -8.58 -6.95
C ASP A 221 15.66 -9.23 -5.97
N CYS A 222 15.34 -10.50 -6.18
CA CYS A 222 14.43 -11.28 -5.35
C CYS A 222 15.17 -12.18 -4.33
N VAL A 223 16.50 -12.11 -4.25
CA VAL A 223 17.32 -12.85 -3.30
C VAL A 223 17.59 -11.98 -2.07
N PRO A 224 17.10 -12.34 -0.87
CA PRO A 224 17.40 -11.63 0.35
C PRO A 224 18.90 -11.44 0.56
N HIS A 225 19.27 -10.27 1.05
CA HIS A 225 20.64 -10.00 1.47
C HIS A 225 21.10 -11.00 2.54
N LEU A 226 22.41 -11.18 2.65
CA LEU A 226 23.06 -12.05 3.66
C LEU A 226 22.74 -13.55 3.51
N MET A 227 22.17 -13.98 2.38
CA MET A 227 22.13 -15.41 2.05
C MET A 227 23.53 -15.92 1.70
N TYR A 228 23.87 -17.11 2.18
CA TYR A 228 25.10 -17.77 1.78
C TYR A 228 25.07 -18.13 0.30
N GLN A 229 26.24 -18.20 -0.33
CA GLN A 229 26.30 -18.50 -1.76
C GLN A 229 25.75 -19.90 -2.11
N ASN A 230 25.75 -20.84 -1.16
CA ASN A 230 25.13 -22.15 -1.30
C ASN A 230 24.48 -22.51 0.04
N GLY A 231 23.39 -23.26 -0.01
CA GLY A 231 22.71 -23.71 1.20
C GLY A 231 21.53 -24.63 0.89
N ASN A 232 20.70 -24.84 1.90
CA ASN A 232 19.42 -25.52 1.77
C ASN A 232 18.29 -24.54 2.08
N LEU A 233 17.21 -24.67 1.31
CA LEU A 233 16.02 -23.84 1.40
C LEU A 233 14.87 -24.70 1.90
N HIS A 234 14.23 -24.27 2.98
CA HIS A 234 12.95 -24.85 3.40
C HIS A 234 11.85 -24.32 2.48
N VAL A 235 11.24 -25.19 1.68
CA VAL A 235 10.21 -24.81 0.71
C VAL A 235 8.85 -25.21 1.25
N LEU A 236 8.00 -24.21 1.49
CA LEU A 236 6.71 -24.33 2.15
C LEU A 236 5.56 -23.87 1.24
N ASN A 237 4.45 -24.60 1.27
CA ASN A 237 3.18 -24.17 0.69
C ASN A 237 2.12 -24.22 1.79
N LEU A 238 1.40 -23.12 1.98
CA LEU A 238 0.49 -22.94 3.12
C LEU A 238 -0.94 -23.48 2.88
N TYR A 239 -1.29 -23.94 1.67
CA TYR A 239 -2.68 -24.23 1.25
C TYR A 239 -2.91 -25.61 0.59
N PRO A 240 -4.00 -26.33 0.94
CA PRO A 240 -4.63 -26.51 2.23
C PRO A 240 -4.12 -27.83 2.83
N GLY A 241 -3.96 -27.84 4.14
CA GLY A 241 -3.53 -29.02 4.89
C GLY A 241 -2.10 -28.87 5.42
N HIS A 242 -1.44 -30.00 5.68
CA HIS A 242 -0.08 -29.98 6.24
C HIS A 242 0.88 -29.29 5.27
N PRO A 243 1.65 -28.28 5.73
CA PRO A 243 2.67 -27.64 4.92
C PRO A 243 3.56 -28.70 4.28
N THR A 244 3.78 -28.61 2.97
CA THR A 244 4.91 -29.35 2.40
C THR A 244 6.15 -28.80 3.06
N ASN A 245 6.94 -29.64 3.70
CA ASN A 245 8.26 -29.26 4.18
C ASN A 245 9.28 -29.97 3.30
N LEU A 246 9.68 -29.30 2.23
CA LEU A 246 10.72 -29.79 1.33
C LEU A 246 12.01 -29.05 1.63
N ASN A 247 13.13 -29.78 1.63
CA ASN A 247 14.45 -29.17 1.64
C ASN A 247 15.01 -29.23 0.23
N CYS A 248 15.24 -28.06 -0.34
CA CYS A 248 15.78 -27.91 -1.69
C CYS A 248 17.17 -27.26 -1.60
N PRO A 249 18.23 -27.87 -2.17
CA PRO A 249 19.52 -27.22 -2.22
C PRO A 249 19.47 -26.03 -3.18
N TYR A 250 20.14 -24.94 -2.81
CA TYR A 250 20.24 -23.75 -3.63
C TYR A 250 21.69 -23.31 -3.85
N ARG A 251 21.89 -22.54 -4.92
CA ARG A 251 23.14 -21.87 -5.24
C ARG A 251 22.88 -20.49 -5.84
N ILE A 252 23.58 -19.49 -5.32
CA ILE A 252 23.59 -18.12 -5.84
C ILE A 252 24.75 -17.98 -6.84
N SER A 253 24.44 -17.47 -8.03
CA SER A 253 25.40 -17.21 -9.11
C SER A 253 26.33 -16.05 -8.73
N ARG A 254 27.65 -16.23 -8.84
CA ARG A 254 28.61 -15.11 -8.66
C ARG A 254 28.58 -14.10 -9.79
N ARG A 255 28.10 -14.52 -10.97
CA ARG A 255 28.14 -13.70 -12.18
C ARG A 255 26.88 -12.85 -12.35
N SER A 256 25.74 -13.43 -12.01
CA SER A 256 24.43 -12.85 -12.29
C SER A 256 23.58 -12.62 -11.05
N GLY A 257 24.05 -13.00 -9.85
CA GLY A 257 23.31 -12.87 -8.61
C GLY A 257 22.07 -13.79 -8.48
N ASP A 258 21.60 -14.39 -9.56
CA ASP A 258 20.42 -15.26 -9.53
C ASP A 258 20.62 -16.46 -8.60
N MET A 259 19.56 -16.83 -7.91
CA MET A 259 19.48 -18.04 -7.11
C MET A 259 18.88 -19.19 -7.91
N LEU A 260 19.57 -20.31 -7.93
CA LEU A 260 19.13 -21.56 -8.55
C LEU A 260 18.72 -22.54 -7.44
N ILE A 261 17.46 -22.93 -7.43
CA ILE A 261 16.86 -23.88 -6.48
C ILE A 261 16.70 -25.22 -7.20
N ARG A 262 17.42 -26.24 -6.74
CA ARG A 262 17.36 -27.59 -7.32
C ARG A 262 16.31 -28.44 -6.63
N GLU A 263 15.98 -29.58 -7.24
CA GLU A 263 14.94 -30.50 -6.77
C GLU A 263 13.53 -29.88 -6.80
N TRP A 264 13.34 -28.84 -7.62
CA TRP A 264 12.08 -28.12 -7.73
C TRP A 264 10.97 -28.97 -8.35
N LYS A 265 11.31 -30.03 -9.08
CA LYS A 265 10.35 -30.98 -9.63
C LYS A 265 9.49 -31.61 -8.54
N LYS A 266 9.99 -31.73 -7.30
CA LYS A 266 9.18 -32.18 -6.14
C LYS A 266 8.00 -31.24 -5.88
N CYS A 267 8.20 -29.92 -6.01
CA CYS A 267 7.15 -28.92 -5.90
C CYS A 267 6.18 -29.03 -7.08
N MET A 268 6.70 -29.20 -8.30
CA MET A 268 5.89 -29.34 -9.52
C MET A 268 4.99 -30.58 -9.50
N ASP A 269 5.50 -31.71 -9.02
CA ASP A 269 4.78 -32.99 -8.98
C ASP A 269 3.78 -33.09 -7.83
N SER A 270 3.88 -32.21 -6.83
CA SER A 270 2.95 -32.12 -5.71
C SER A 270 1.61 -31.53 -6.16
N ARG A 271 0.50 -32.15 -5.78
CA ARG A 271 -0.84 -31.58 -6.00
C ARG A 271 -1.15 -30.59 -4.88
N LYS A 272 -1.32 -29.32 -5.26
CA LYS A 272 -1.67 -28.20 -4.36
C LYS A 272 -2.97 -27.55 -4.78
N GLU A 273 -3.68 -26.96 -3.83
CA GLU A 273 -4.80 -26.09 -4.20
C GLU A 273 -4.26 -24.84 -4.88
N VAL A 274 -4.96 -24.44 -5.93
CA VAL A 274 -4.69 -23.21 -6.65
C VAL A 274 -5.39 -22.09 -5.90
N LEU A 275 -4.64 -21.06 -5.50
CA LEU A 275 -5.19 -19.89 -4.83
C LEU A 275 -6.32 -19.28 -5.66
N GLY A 276 -7.45 -19.02 -5.02
CA GLY A 276 -8.66 -18.54 -5.69
C GLY A 276 -9.57 -19.64 -6.25
N SER A 277 -9.25 -20.92 -6.05
CA SER A 277 -10.12 -22.02 -6.46
C SER A 277 -10.08 -23.18 -5.46
N LYS A 278 -11.11 -24.04 -5.48
CA LYS A 278 -11.12 -25.30 -4.72
C LYS A 278 -10.39 -26.45 -5.42
N ARG A 279 -9.71 -26.17 -6.55
CA ARG A 279 -9.10 -27.21 -7.40
C ARG A 279 -7.70 -27.51 -6.91
N LYS A 280 -7.42 -28.80 -6.68
CA LYS A 280 -6.07 -29.31 -6.41
C LYS A 280 -5.43 -29.87 -7.66
N ARG A 281 -4.30 -29.30 -8.09
CA ARG A 281 -3.53 -29.77 -9.25
C ARG A 281 -2.03 -29.59 -9.07
N ARG A 282 -1.28 -30.19 -9.98
CA ARG A 282 0.16 -29.97 -10.14
C ARG A 282 0.41 -28.62 -10.79
N ALA A 283 1.53 -28.00 -10.44
CA ALA A 283 2.04 -26.84 -11.17
C ALA A 283 2.50 -27.25 -12.56
N ARG A 284 2.44 -26.31 -13.51
CA ARG A 284 2.75 -26.49 -14.92
C ARG A 284 3.39 -25.22 -15.47
N ILE A 285 4.11 -25.36 -16.57
CA ILE A 285 4.52 -24.20 -17.38
C ILE A 285 3.27 -23.41 -17.79
N GLY A 286 3.35 -22.09 -17.67
CA GLY A 286 2.26 -21.14 -17.87
C GLY A 286 1.54 -20.73 -16.59
N ASP A 287 1.72 -21.45 -15.48
CA ASP A 287 1.12 -21.05 -14.21
C ASP A 287 1.79 -19.80 -13.64
N ARG A 288 0.98 -18.89 -13.10
CA ARG A 288 1.47 -17.84 -12.21
C ARG A 288 1.71 -18.40 -10.82
N MET A 289 2.79 -17.97 -10.20
CA MET A 289 3.19 -18.38 -8.86
C MET A 289 3.55 -17.16 -8.02
N ILE A 290 3.14 -17.21 -6.76
CA ILE A 290 3.67 -16.34 -5.70
C ILE A 290 4.82 -17.11 -5.04
N SER A 291 5.93 -16.42 -4.81
CA SER A 291 7.14 -16.93 -4.19
C SER A 291 7.66 -15.87 -3.23
N ILE A 292 7.60 -16.12 -1.92
CA ILE A 292 8.08 -15.21 -0.89
C ILE A 292 9.31 -15.83 -0.26
N LEU A 293 10.47 -15.26 -0.58
CA LEU A 293 11.75 -15.69 -0.05
C LEU A 293 12.06 -14.93 1.23
N HIS A 294 12.59 -15.65 2.22
CA HIS A 294 12.95 -15.10 3.51
C HIS A 294 14.27 -15.73 3.97
N ASN A 295 15.11 -14.92 4.60
CA ASN A 295 16.36 -15.37 5.22
C ASN A 295 16.44 -14.80 6.63
N GLY A 296 16.11 -15.62 7.63
CA GLY A 296 16.07 -15.24 9.04
C GLY A 296 16.89 -16.17 9.93
N GLU A 297 16.73 -16.04 11.24
CA GLU A 297 17.44 -16.88 12.23
C GLU A 297 17.10 -18.37 12.08
N SER A 298 15.89 -18.67 11.63
CA SER A 298 15.44 -20.04 11.33
C SER A 298 15.98 -20.58 10.01
N GLY A 299 16.87 -19.84 9.32
CA GLY A 299 17.42 -20.18 8.02
C GLY A 299 16.63 -19.60 6.85
N SER A 300 16.97 -20.06 5.65
CA SER A 300 16.33 -19.62 4.42
C SER A 300 15.05 -20.41 4.16
N ILE A 301 13.94 -19.70 3.93
CA ILE A 301 12.61 -20.28 3.70
C ILE A 301 12.00 -19.66 2.45
N LEU A 302 11.41 -20.48 1.58
CA LEU A 302 10.61 -20.04 0.44
C LEU A 302 9.18 -20.51 0.62
N PHE A 303 8.28 -19.55 0.79
CA PHE A 303 6.84 -19.79 0.76
C PHE A 303 6.35 -19.67 -0.68
N TYR A 304 5.53 -20.60 -1.15
CA TYR A 304 5.01 -20.54 -2.51
C TYR A 304 3.53 -20.91 -2.60
N ALA A 305 2.89 -20.38 -3.63
CA ALA A 305 1.55 -20.76 -4.03
C ALA A 305 1.35 -20.64 -5.54
N ILE A 306 0.41 -21.44 -6.07
CA ILE A 306 0.01 -21.40 -7.48
C ILE A 306 -1.23 -20.51 -7.57
N LEU A 307 -1.20 -19.50 -8.44
CA LEU A 307 -2.33 -18.62 -8.71
C LEU A 307 -3.24 -19.18 -9.82
N LEU A 308 -4.50 -18.77 -9.79
CA LEU A 308 -5.52 -19.15 -10.78
C LEU A 308 -5.31 -18.43 -12.12
#